data_AF-A0A944LIS0-F1
#
_entry.id   AF-A0A944LIS0-F1
#
_cell.length_a   1.000
_cell.length_b   1.000
_cell.length_c   1.000
_cell.angle_alpha   90.00
_cell.angle_beta   90.00
_cell.angle_gamma   90.00
#
_symmetry.space_group_name_H-M   'P 1'
#
loop_
_entity.id
_entity.type
_entity.pdbx_description
1 polymer ?
#
loop_
_entity_poly.entity_id
_entity_poly.type
_entity_poly.pdbx_seq_one_letter_code
_entity_poly.pdbx_strand_id
1 'polypeptide(L)'
;MPETSYIIAVLATVFIITFGLRALPFAALKTLRESKIVKVLSWWMPVGILGILAASTLGSTIAADPAHAGLALVAVTTTAVTHLLFGRRTLVSVGVGTVTYVVMVNLL
;
A
#
# COMPACT_ATOMS: atom_id res chain seq x y z
N MET A 1 26.91 16.87 -3.85
CA MET A 1 25.94 16.09 -4.66
C MET A 1 26.27 14.63 -4.39
N PRO A 2 25.33 13.77 -4.00
CA PRO A 2 25.66 12.38 -3.72
C PRO A 2 26.29 11.75 -4.96
N GLU A 3 27.44 11.11 -4.77
CA GLU A 3 28.19 10.46 -5.84
C GLU A 3 27.28 9.40 -6.50
N THR A 4 27.26 9.31 -7.83
CA THR A 4 26.41 8.35 -8.55
C THR A 4 26.61 6.91 -8.06
N SER A 5 27.84 6.57 -7.66
CA SER A 5 28.21 5.29 -7.05
C SER A 5 27.47 5.01 -5.73
N TYR A 6 27.29 6.03 -4.89
CA TYR A 6 26.54 5.92 -3.64
C TYR A 6 25.07 5.62 -3.90
N ILE A 7 24.45 6.32 -4.87
CA ILE A 7 23.04 6.07 -5.23
C ILE A 7 22.86 4.64 -5.76
N ILE A 8 23.76 4.19 -6.64
CA ILE A 8 23.71 2.82 -7.18
C ILE A 8 23.85 1.79 -6.06
N ALA A 9 24.78 1.99 -5.13
CA ALA A 9 24.96 1.09 -4.00
C ALA A 9 23.70 1.00 -3.13
N VAL A 10 23.08 2.14 -2.81
CA VAL A 10 21.82 2.18 -2.04
C VAL A 10 20.71 1.46 -2.79
N LEU A 11 20.52 1.73 -4.08
CA LEU A 11 19.50 1.07 -4.90
C LEU A 11 19.72 -0.44 -4.98
N ALA A 12 20.97 -0.88 -5.16
CA ALA A 12 21.31 -2.30 -5.19
C ALA A 12 21.00 -2.98 -3.83
N THR A 13 21.36 -2.33 -2.72
CA THR A 13 21.06 -2.85 -1.37
C THR A 13 19.56 -2.95 -1.14
N VAL A 14 18.79 -1.89 -1.40
CA VAL A 14 17.32 -1.88 -1.24
C VAL A 14 16.68 -2.94 -2.14
N PHE A 15 17.16 -3.07 -3.38
CA PHE A 15 16.68 -4.08 -4.31
C PHE A 15 16.92 -5.49 -3.78
N ILE A 16 18.14 -5.81 -3.36
CA ILE A 16 18.50 -7.13 -2.85
C ILE A 16 17.68 -7.47 -1.60
N ILE A 17 17.55 -6.53 -0.66
CA ILE A 17 16.78 -6.73 0.57
C ILE A 17 15.30 -6.95 0.22
N THR A 18 14.71 -6.09 -0.61
CA THR A 18 13.28 -6.18 -0.97
C THR A 18 12.99 -7.46 -1.75
N PHE A 19 13.84 -7.80 -2.71
CA PHE A 19 13.71 -9.01 -3.50
C PHE A 19 13.86 -10.26 -2.63
N GLY A 20 14.88 -10.31 -1.77
CA GLY A 20 15.11 -11.41 -0.83
C GLY A 20 13.94 -11.60 0.13
N LEU A 21 13.49 -10.52 0.78
CA LEU A 21 12.35 -10.55 1.70
C LEU A 21 11.03 -10.94 1.01
N ARG A 22 10.85 -10.58 -0.27
CA ARG A 22 9.67 -11.00 -1.05
C ARG A 22 9.79 -12.44 -1.55
N ALA A 23 10.99 -12.92 -1.88
CA ALA A 23 11.21 -14.30 -2.32
C ALA A 23 11.09 -15.31 -1.17
N LEU A 24 11.49 -14.91 0.05
CA LEU A 24 11.46 -15.72 1.26
C LEU A 24 10.08 -16.33 1.60
N PRO A 25 8.95 -15.58 1.61
CA PRO A 25 7.64 -16.16 1.87
C PRO A 25 7.26 -17.20 0.81
N PHE A 26 7.61 -17.01 -0.46
CA PHE A 26 7.31 -17.99 -1.52
C PHE A 26 8.18 -19.26 -1.40
N ALA A 27 9.46 -19.11 -1.02
CA ALA A 27 10.34 -20.23 -0.75
C ALA A 27 9.87 -21.04 0.47
N ALA A 28 9.46 -20.36 1.55
CA ALA A 28 8.88 -21.00 2.74
C ALA A 28 7.53 -21.68 2.43
N LEU A 29 6.64 -21.05 1.65
CA LEU A 29 5.36 -21.64 1.23
C LEU A 29 5.53 -22.95 0.45
N LYS A 30 6.61 -23.09 -0.33
CA LYS A 30 6.91 -24.34 -1.06
C LYS A 30 7.15 -25.51 -0.10
N THR A 31 7.84 -25.27 1.02
CA THR A 31 8.16 -26.29 2.03
C THR A 31 6.97 -26.61 2.94
N LEU A 32 6.10 -25.63 3.24
CA LEU A 32 4.93 -25.80 4.11
C LEU A 32 3.63 -26.16 3.37
N ARG A 33 3.71 -26.65 2.12
CA ARG A 33 2.57 -26.91 1.21
C ARG A 33 1.51 -27.86 1.76
N GLU A 34 1.82 -28.63 2.81
CA GLU A 34 0.90 -29.59 3.41
C GLU A 34 -0.01 -29.01 4.52
N SER A 35 0.27 -27.80 5.03
CA SER A 35 -0.54 -27.22 6.12
C SER A 35 -1.59 -26.21 5.62
N LYS A 36 -2.88 -26.53 5.81
CA LYS A 36 -4.02 -25.65 5.50
C LYS A 36 -3.91 -24.27 6.19
N ILE A 37 -3.32 -24.20 7.39
CA ILE A 37 -3.23 -22.98 8.19
C ILE A 37 -2.32 -21.94 7.51
N VAL A 38 -1.17 -22.38 7.00
CA VAL A 38 -0.19 -21.50 6.34
C VAL A 38 -0.76 -20.90 5.06
N LYS A 39 -1.55 -21.69 4.32
CA LYS A 39 -2.22 -21.24 3.08
C LYS A 39 -3.27 -20.18 3.36
N VAL A 40 -4.05 -20.33 4.43
CA VAL A 40 -5.06 -19.34 4.85
C VAL A 40 -4.38 -18.06 5.33
N LEU A 41 -3.34 -18.18 6.16
CA LEU A 41 -2.61 -17.02 6.67
C LEU A 41 -1.94 -16.22 5.54
N SER A 42 -1.35 -16.91 4.56
CA SER A 42 -0.73 -16.27 3.40
C SER A 42 -1.75 -15.57 2.49
N TRP A 43 -3.01 -16.02 2.47
CA TRP A 43 -4.09 -15.39 1.72
C TRP A 43 -4.66 -14.15 2.43
N TRP A 44 -4.69 -14.15 3.76
CA TRP A 44 -5.18 -13.03 4.57
C TRP A 44 -4.12 -11.95 4.84
N MET A 45 -2.83 -12.30 4.82
CA MET A 45 -1.72 -11.37 5.04
C MET A 45 -1.78 -10.11 4.15
N PRO A 46 -1.97 -10.21 2.82
CA PRO A 46 -1.98 -9.03 1.95
C PRO A 46 -3.09 -8.04 2.33
N VAL A 47 -4.27 -8.54 2.67
CA VAL A 47 -5.41 -7.71 3.09
C VAL A 47 -5.10 -7.03 4.42
N GLY A 48 -4.54 -7.76 5.39
CA GLY A 48 -4.15 -7.22 6.69
C GLY A 48 -3.08 -6.12 6.57
N ILE A 49 -2.03 -6.35 5.77
CA ILE A 49 -0.96 -5.38 5.56
C ILE A 49 -1.49 -4.11 4.89
N LEU A 50 -2.31 -4.25 3.84
CA LEU A 50 -2.92 -3.11 3.16
C LEU A 50 -3.84 -2.31 4.08
N GLY A 51 -4.58 -2.99 4.96
CA GLY A 51 -5.41 -2.34 5.98
C GLY A 51 -4.58 -1.54 6.99
N ILE A 52 -3.50 -2.14 7.52
CA ILE A 52 -2.59 -1.45 8.44
C ILE A 52 -1.92 -0.26 7.76
N LEU A 53 -1.47 -0.42 6.52
CA LEU A 53 -0.85 0.65 5.75
C LEU A 53 -1.82 1.81 5.52
N ALA A 54 -3.06 1.52 5.14
CA ALA A 54 -4.09 2.54 4.98
C ALA A 54 -4.37 3.28 6.31
N ALA A 55 -4.50 2.54 7.42
CA ALA A 55 -4.74 3.12 8.73
C ALA A 55 -3.56 3.98 9.22
N SER A 56 -2.32 3.52 9.03
CA SER A 56 -1.13 4.26 9.45
C SER A 56 -0.89 5.50 8.59
N THR A 57 -1.09 5.41 7.28
CA THR A 57 -1.03 6.57 6.39
C THR A 57 -2.09 7.59 6.79
N LEU A 58 -3.34 7.17 6.98
CA LEU A 58 -4.42 8.06 7.38
C LEU A 58 -4.13 8.73 8.73
N GLY A 59 -3.68 7.97 9.72
CA GLY A 59 -3.27 8.48 11.02
C GLY A 59 -2.12 9.49 10.92
N SER A 60 -1.12 9.22 10.09
CA SER A 60 0.01 10.14 9.87
C SER A 60 -0.41 11.43 9.16
N THR A 61 -1.33 11.37 8.20
CA THR A 61 -1.86 12.55 7.50
C THR A 61 -2.67 13.43 8.45
N ILE A 62 -3.51 12.84 9.29
CA ILE A 62 -4.32 13.56 10.28
C ILE A 62 -3.42 14.23 11.33
N ALA A 63 -2.38 13.52 11.78
CA ALA A 63 -1.44 14.04 12.78
C ALA A 63 -0.55 15.18 12.24
N ALA A 64 -0.27 15.19 10.94
CA ALA A 64 0.55 16.21 10.30
C ALA A 64 -0.20 17.55 10.12
N ASP A 65 -1.48 17.51 9.71
CA ASP A 65 -2.31 18.71 9.60
C ASP A 65 -3.82 18.36 9.74
N PRO A 66 -4.49 18.84 10.80
CA PRO A 66 -5.91 18.63 11.03
C PRO A 66 -6.80 19.16 9.89
N ALA A 67 -6.38 20.18 9.14
CA ALA A 67 -7.14 20.70 8.00
C ALA A 67 -7.22 19.69 6.85
N HIS A 68 -6.19 18.86 6.69
CA HIS A 68 -6.11 17.81 5.67
C HIS A 68 -6.84 16.51 6.07
N ALA A 69 -7.22 16.37 7.35
CA ALA A 69 -7.98 15.22 7.85
C ALA A 69 -9.36 15.10 7.17
N GLY A 70 -10.03 16.23 6.93
CA GLY A 70 -11.30 16.27 6.21
C GLY A 70 -11.16 15.81 4.75
N LEU A 71 -10.08 16.23 4.10
CA LEU A 71 -9.78 15.85 2.71
C LEU A 71 -9.46 14.36 2.57
N ALA A 72 -8.66 13.83 3.50
CA ALA A 72 -8.30 12.42 3.52
C ALA A 72 -9.52 11.51 3.75
N LEU A 73 -10.46 11.91 4.62
CA LEU A 73 -11.72 11.18 4.82
C LEU A 73 -12.60 11.18 3.56
N VAL A 74 -12.69 12.30 2.84
CA VAL A 74 -13.42 12.35 1.57
C VAL A 74 -12.76 11.47 0.50
N ALA A 75 -11.44 11.45 0.42
CA ALA A 75 -10.71 10.58 -0.50
C ALA A 75 -10.91 9.08 -0.17
N VAL A 76 -10.91 8.70 1.11
CA VAL A 76 -11.15 7.31 1.52
C VAL A 76 -12.59 6.90 1.25
N THR A 77 -13.57 7.75 1.57
CA THR A 77 -14.99 7.46 1.32
C THR A 77 -15.30 7.38 -0.17
N THR A 78 -14.77 8.28 -0.99
CA THR A 78 -14.91 8.20 -2.46
C THR A 78 -14.25 6.95 -3.03
N THR A 79 -13.07 6.56 -2.53
CA THR A 79 -12.39 5.30 -2.93
C THR A 79 -13.24 4.08 -2.56
N ALA A 80 -13.81 4.05 -1.35
CA ALA A 80 -14.65 2.95 -0.88
C ALA A 80 -15.98 2.84 -1.66
N VAL A 81 -16.64 3.98 -1.88
CA VAL A 81 -17.90 4.07 -2.64
C VAL A 81 -17.67 3.64 -4.09
N THR A 82 -16.63 4.15 -4.75
CA THR A 82 -16.31 3.75 -6.13
C THR A 82 -15.92 2.28 -6.23
N HIS A 83 -15.19 1.73 -5.23
CA HIS A 83 -14.86 0.31 -5.18
C HIS A 83 -16.11 -0.57 -5.09
N LEU A 84 -17.08 -0.18 -4.25
CA LEU A 84 -18.33 -0.91 -4.07
C LEU A 84 -19.23 -0.84 -5.31
N LEU A 85 -19.33 0.34 -5.93
CA LEU A 85 -20.19 0.56 -7.11
C LEU A 85 -19.62 -0.07 -8.39
N PHE A 86 -18.31 -0.08 -8.60
CA PHE A 86 -17.68 -0.57 -9.83
C PHE A 86 -17.16 -2.01 -9.77
N GLY A 87 -17.49 -2.75 -8.71
CA GLY A 87 -17.47 -4.22 -8.73
C GLY A 87 -16.16 -4.86 -9.22
N ARG A 88 -15.06 -4.68 -8.47
CA ARG A 88 -13.77 -5.41 -8.60
C ARG A 88 -12.72 -4.86 -9.59
N ARG A 89 -12.92 -3.67 -10.20
CA ARG A 89 -11.85 -2.99 -10.96
C ARG A 89 -10.94 -2.16 -10.04
N THR A 90 -10.01 -2.82 -9.35
CA THR A 90 -9.06 -2.20 -8.40
C THR A 90 -8.29 -1.02 -9.00
N LEU A 91 -7.84 -1.14 -10.24
CA LEU A 91 -7.12 -0.04 -10.94
C LEU A 91 -7.98 1.22 -11.11
N VAL A 92 -9.28 1.07 -11.35
CA VAL A 92 -10.20 2.20 -11.55
C VAL A 92 -10.51 2.87 -10.20
N SER A 93 -10.75 2.08 -9.16
CA SER A 93 -11.00 2.60 -7.80
C SER A 93 -9.78 3.35 -7.25
N VAL A 94 -8.57 2.79 -7.40
CA VAL A 94 -7.33 3.46 -6.97
C VAL A 94 -7.09 4.73 -7.79
N GLY A 95 -7.21 4.66 -9.12
CA GLY A 95 -7.02 5.82 -9.99
C GLY A 95 -7.95 6.98 -9.66
N VAL A 96 -9.25 6.71 -9.51
CA VAL A 96 -10.25 7.74 -9.16
C VAL A 96 -9.99 8.32 -7.77
N GLY A 97 -9.68 7.47 -6.78
CA GLY A 97 -9.33 7.91 -5.43
C GLY A 97 -8.10 8.83 -5.41
N THR A 98 -7.04 8.43 -6.12
CA THR A 98 -5.81 9.24 -6.23
C THR A 98 -6.06 10.58 -6.93
N VAL A 99 -6.77 10.59 -8.06
CA VAL A 99 -7.08 11.85 -8.77
C VAL A 99 -7.89 12.78 -7.89
N THR A 100 -8.90 12.26 -7.19
CA THR A 100 -9.73 13.05 -6.27
C THR A 100 -8.88 13.67 -5.16
N TYR A 101 -8.01 12.88 -4.53
CA TYR A 101 -7.11 13.37 -3.48
C TYR A 101 -6.15 14.44 -3.99
N VAL A 102 -5.49 14.20 -5.14
CA VAL A 102 -4.52 15.15 -5.72
C VAL A 102 -5.21 16.47 -6.08
N VAL A 103 -6.41 16.42 -6.66
CA VAL A 103 -7.18 17.62 -6.98
C VAL A 103 -7.55 18.37 -5.69
N MET A 104 -8.04 17.67 -4.65
CA MET A 104 -8.44 18.33 -3.41
C MET A 104 -7.29 18.96 -2.65
N VAL A 105 -6.11 18.34 -2.63
CA VAL A 105 -4.92 18.90 -1.95
C VAL A 105 -4.25 20.03 -2.75
N ASN A 106 -4.40 20.05 -4.08
CA ASN A 106 -3.77 21.09 -4.91
C ASN A 106 -4.70 22.28 -5.19
N LEU A 107 -6.02 22.10 -5.16
CA LEU A 107 -6.98 23.19 -5.38
C LEU A 107 -7.52 23.82 -4.09
N LEU A 108 -7.38 23.15 -2.94
CA LEU A 108 -7.84 23.62 -1.63
C LEU A 108 -6.66 23.78 -0.66
#